data_AF-A0A6H3TN77-F1
#
_entry.id   AF-A0A6H3TN77-F1
#
_cell.length_a   1.000
_cell.length_b   1.000
_cell.length_c   1.000
_cell.angle_alpha   90.00
_cell.angle_beta   90.00
_cell.angle_gamma   90.00
#
_symmetry.space_group_name_H-M   'P 1'
#
loop_
_entity.id
_entity.type
_entity.pdbx_description
1 polymer ?
#
loop_
_entity_poly.entity_id
_entity_poly.type
_entity_poly.pdbx_seq_one_letter_code
_entity_poly.pdbx_strand_id
1 'polypeptide(L)' 'MNQTALQFIKQYEDGFYEGAKYTREYGDLRKLYDESTDEFYIEEINEAYAEFKRGSS' A
#
# COMPACT_ATOMS: atom_id res chain seq x y z
N MET A 1 2.02 -12.09 -4.11
CA MET A 1 1.67 -11.04 -3.12
C MET A 1 1.91 -11.49 -1.67
N ASN A 2 2.70 -10.72 -0.89
CA ASN A 2 3.05 -11.08 0.50
C ASN A 2 1.97 -10.66 1.52
N GLN A 3 2.04 -11.21 2.75
CA GLN A 3 1.05 -10.95 3.80
C GLN A 3 1.07 -9.50 4.31
N THR A 4 2.24 -8.85 4.31
CA THR A 4 2.42 -7.45 4.72
C THR A 4 1.74 -6.49 3.74
N ALA A 5 1.91 -6.68 2.43
CA ALA A 5 1.22 -5.94 1.38
C ALA A 5 -0.29 -6.11 1.46
N LEU A 6 -0.77 -7.34 1.73
CA LEU A 6 -2.19 -7.61 1.97
C LEU A 6 -2.74 -6.82 3.17
N GLN A 7 -2.02 -6.79 4.28
CA GLN A 7 -2.42 -6.03 5.47
C GLN A 7 -2.41 -4.52 5.21
N PHE A 8 -1.38 -4.03 4.53
CA PHE A 8 -1.26 -2.63 4.15
C PHE A 8 -2.44 -2.20 3.26
N ILE A 9 -2.71 -2.94 2.18
CA ILE A 9 -3.82 -2.64 1.25
C ILE A 9 -5.14 -2.58 2.02
N LYS A 10 -5.39 -3.55 2.90
CA LYS A 10 -6.61 -3.57 3.71
C LYS A 10 -6.73 -2.35 4.63
N GLN A 11 -5.65 -1.96 5.32
CA GLN A 11 -5.67 -0.78 6.20
C GLN A 11 -5.78 0.53 5.40
N TYR A 12 -5.18 0.57 4.22
CA TYR A 12 -5.25 1.71 3.31
C TYR A 12 -6.65 1.90 2.73
N GLU A 13 -7.33 0.81 2.35
CA GLU A 13 -8.73 0.83 1.90
C GLU A 13 -9.71 1.22 3.03
N ASP A 14 -9.41 0.84 4.28
CA ASP A 14 -10.21 1.18 5.46
C ASP A 14 -9.99 2.63 5.95
N GLY A 15 -9.03 3.35 5.37
CA GLY A 15 -8.80 4.77 5.64
C GLY A 15 -7.84 5.08 6.80
N PHE A 16 -7.01 4.12 7.21
CA PHE A 16 -6.02 4.32 8.29
C PHE A 16 -4.89 5.29 7.92
N TYR A 17 -4.67 5.55 6.64
CA TYR A 17 -3.62 6.43 6.14
C TYR A 17 -4.25 7.69 5.55
N GLU A 18 -3.65 8.87 5.81
CA GLU A 18 -4.06 10.13 5.16
C GLU A 18 -4.01 10.04 3.61
N GLY A 19 -3.20 9.12 3.09
CA GLY A 19 -3.13 8.78 1.67
C GLY A 19 -4.36 8.04 1.11
N ALA A 20 -5.28 7.51 1.91
CA ALA A 20 -6.45 6.74 1.45
C ALA A 20 -7.37 7.51 0.47
N LYS A 21 -7.19 8.82 0.31
CA LYS A 21 -7.77 9.60 -0.80
C LYS A 21 -7.37 9.06 -2.18
N TYR A 22 -6.16 8.51 -2.30
CA TYR A 22 -5.60 7.94 -3.53
C TYR A 22 -6.24 6.59 -3.90
N THR A 23 -6.83 5.87 -2.96
CA THR A 23 -7.61 4.65 -3.26
C THR A 23 -8.81 4.98 -4.16
N ARG A 24 -9.41 6.17 -3.99
CA ARG A 24 -10.47 6.66 -4.89
C ARG A 24 -9.95 7.11 -6.25
N GLU A 25 -8.72 7.60 -6.32
CA GLU A 25 -8.11 8.11 -7.56
C GLU A 25 -7.50 7.01 -8.43
N TYR A 26 -6.82 6.03 -7.83
CA TYR A 26 -6.10 4.98 -8.55
C TYR A 26 -6.83 3.63 -8.57
N GLY A 27 -7.89 3.46 -7.77
CA GLY A 27 -8.71 2.24 -7.75
C GLY A 27 -8.06 1.08 -7.01
N ASP A 28 -7.99 -0.09 -7.65
CA ASP A 28 -7.56 -1.35 -7.02
C ASP A 28 -6.05 -1.35 -6.76
N LEU A 29 -5.65 -1.02 -5.52
CA LEU A 29 -4.26 -0.98 -5.06
C LEU A 29 -3.50 -2.28 -5.30
N ARG A 30 -4.20 -3.42 -5.39
CA ARG A 30 -3.57 -4.71 -5.67
C ARG A 30 -2.96 -4.75 -7.07
N LYS A 31 -3.49 -3.96 -8.01
CA LYS A 31 -2.93 -3.82 -9.37
C LYS A 31 -1.72 -2.89 -9.40
N LEU A 32 -1.59 -2.02 -8.39
CA LEU A 32 -0.47 -1.10 -8.26
C LEU A 32 0.72 -1.72 -7.51
N TYR A 33 0.55 -2.89 -6.93
CA TYR A 33 1.59 -3.60 -6.20
C TYR A 33 2.38 -4.52 -7.14
N ASP A 34 3.69 -4.35 -7.18
CA ASP A 34 4.62 -5.25 -7.84
C ASP A 34 5.20 -6.25 -6.83
N GLU A 35 4.87 -7.53 -7.01
CA GLU A 35 5.32 -8.57 -6.10
C GLU A 35 6.79 -9.00 -6.30
N SER A 36 7.38 -8.68 -7.45
CA SER A 36 8.78 -9.03 -7.72
C SER A 36 9.72 -8.08 -6.98
N THR A 37 9.32 -6.82 -6.82
CA THR A 37 10.10 -5.82 -6.09
C THR A 37 9.57 -5.53 -4.68
N ASP A 38 8.36 -6.00 -4.34
CA ASP A 38 7.66 -5.70 -3.08
C ASP A 38 7.46 -4.18 -2.88
N GLU A 39 6.94 -3.53 -3.92
CA GLU A 39 6.75 -2.07 -4.00
C GLU A 39 5.44 -1.70 -4.68
N PHE A 40 4.99 -0.47 -4.49
CA PHE A 40 3.87 0.11 -5.25
C PHE A 40 4.36 1.04 -6.36
N TYR A 41 3.69 1.03 -7.51
CA TYR A 41 4.01 1.89 -8.66
C TYR A 41 3.80 3.39 -8.37
N ILE A 42 2.96 3.73 -7.39
CA ILE A 42 2.72 5.10 -6.97
C ILE A 42 3.64 5.40 -5.79
N GLU A 43 4.51 6.40 -5.95
CA GLU A 43 5.54 6.78 -4.97
C GLU A 43 4.95 7.03 -3.58
N GLU A 44 3.90 7.84 -3.47
CA GLU A 44 3.26 8.15 -2.17
C GLU A 44 2.69 6.90 -1.47
N ILE A 45 2.18 5.93 -2.23
CA ILE A 45 1.69 4.65 -1.69
C ILE A 45 2.89 3.78 -1.29
N ASN A 46 3.96 3.79 -2.08
CA ASN A 46 5.18 3.04 -1.80
C ASN A 46 5.88 3.54 -0.53
N GLU A 47 5.94 4.85 -0.32
CA GLU A 47 6.49 5.45 0.91
C GLU A 47 5.68 5.01 2.13
N ALA A 48 4.36 5.15 2.08
CA ALA A 48 3.47 4.69 3.16
C ALA A 48 3.62 3.18 3.43
N TYR A 49 3.79 2.37 2.38
CA TYR A 49 4.03 0.95 2.51
C TYR A 49 5.41 0.65 3.13
N ALA A 50 6.46 1.38 2.75
CA ALA A 50 7.79 1.24 3.31
C ALA A 50 7.82 1.59 4.80
N GLU A 51 7.11 2.65 5.22
CA GLU A 51 6.93 2.99 6.62
C GLU A 51 6.15 1.90 7.38
N PHE A 52 5.06 1.39 6.79
CA PHE A 52 4.31 0.29 7.37
C PHE A 52 5.16 -0.98 7.58
N LYS A 53 6.01 -1.32 6.60
CA LYS A 53 6.97 -2.42 6.70
C LYS A 53 7.95 -2.22 7.84
N ARG A 54 8.47 -1.00 8.03
CA ARG A 54 9.40 -0.65 9.12
C ARG A 54 8.74 -0.71 10.50
N GLY A 55 7.48 -0.29 10.61
CA GLY A 55 6.72 -0.31 11.87
C GLY A 55 6.18 -1.68 12.26
N SER A 56 6.06 -2.61 11.31
CA SER A 56 5.61 -4.00 11.55
C SER A 56 6.75 -4.98 11.86
N SER A 57 7.99 -4.49 11.97
CA SER A 57 9.21 -5.29 12.09
C SER A 57 9.74 -5.38 13.52
#